data_AF-A0A920FK33-F1
#
_entry.id   AF-A0A920FK33-F1
#
_cell.length_a   1.000
_cell.length_b   1.000
_cell.length_c   1.000
_cell.angle_alpha   90.00
_cell.angle_beta   90.00
_cell.angle_gamma   90.00
#
_symmetry.space_group_name_H-M   'P 1'
#
loop_
_entity.id
_entity.type
_entity.pdbx_description
1 polymer ?
#
loop_
_entity_poly.entity_id
_entity_poly.type
_entity_poly.pdbx_seq_one_letter_code
_entity_poly.pdbx_strand_id
1 'polypeptide(L)'
;MYIDGEMKEVKNYIPMIGHGVTSIMVAHLAIKNNPEFDTQDMPSTCSRKIVTDLLKDSLQFKGLVITDAMNMGGVVNVDQCGLKAAQAGCDQLLMPVDEKKCYLTY
;
A
#
# COMPACT_ATOMS: atom_id res chain seq x y z
N MET A 1 2.84 7.80 10.56
CA MET A 1 4.30 7.55 10.56
C MET A 1 4.82 7.77 9.14
N TYR A 2 6.11 8.03 8.96
CA TYR A 2 6.69 8.25 7.64
C TYR A 2 8.11 7.67 7.52
N ILE A 3 8.53 7.39 6.29
CA ILE A 3 9.92 7.16 5.91
C ILE A 3 10.44 8.45 5.28
N ASP A 4 11.64 8.85 5.67
CA ASP A 4 12.32 10.05 5.17
C ASP A 4 13.53 9.66 4.31
N GLY A 5 13.42 9.91 3.01
CA GLY A 5 14.46 9.61 2.02
C GLY A 5 14.44 8.15 1.52
N GLU A 6 15.58 7.49 1.62
CA GLU A 6 15.79 6.14 1.05
C GLU A 6 14.98 5.08 1.81
N MET A 7 14.22 4.26 1.06
CA MET A 7 13.46 3.13 1.60
C MET A 7 14.36 1.88 1.73
N LYS A 8 15.18 1.85 2.77
CA LYS A 8 16.23 0.83 2.98
C LYS A 8 15.69 -0.59 3.13
N GLU A 9 14.42 -0.73 3.50
CA GLU A 9 13.74 -1.99 3.75
C GLU A 9 13.31 -2.68 2.45
N VAL A 10 13.16 -1.95 1.33
CA VAL A 10 12.67 -2.49 0.05
C VAL A 10 13.52 -3.68 -0.42
N LYS A 11 14.83 -3.63 -0.21
CA LYS A 11 15.75 -4.72 -0.59
C LYS A 11 15.45 -6.05 0.10
N ASN A 12 14.80 -6.05 1.27
CA ASN A 12 14.45 -7.26 1.99
C ASN A 12 13.31 -8.02 1.31
N TYR A 13 12.48 -7.34 0.51
CA TYR A 13 11.35 -7.96 -0.17
C TYR A 13 11.77 -8.74 -1.42
N ILE A 14 12.84 -8.34 -2.11
CA ILE A 14 13.35 -9.02 -3.32
C ILE A 14 13.56 -10.53 -3.10
N PRO A 15 14.34 -10.97 -2.08
CA PRO A 15 14.51 -12.40 -1.83
C PRO A 15 13.21 -13.07 -1.36
N MET A 16 12.34 -12.38 -0.63
CA MET A 16 11.06 -12.96 -0.20
C MET A 16 10.13 -13.25 -1.39
N ILE A 17 10.08 -12.32 -2.34
CA ILE A 17 9.34 -12.48 -3.61
C ILE A 17 9.95 -13.63 -4.42
N GLY A 18 11.29 -13.70 -4.50
CA GLY A 18 12.00 -14.79 -5.16
C GLY A 18 11.73 -16.18 -4.55
N HIS A 19 11.45 -16.25 -3.25
CA HIS A 19 11.06 -17.49 -2.56
C HIS A 19 9.55 -17.78 -2.61
N GLY A 20 8.76 -16.98 -3.34
CA GLY A 20 7.35 -17.25 -3.56
C GLY A 20 6.44 -16.91 -2.37
N VAL A 21 6.74 -15.84 -1.62
CA VAL A 21 5.79 -15.31 -0.64
C VAL A 21 4.43 -15.06 -1.30
N THR A 22 3.36 -15.53 -0.68
CA THR A 22 2.02 -15.55 -1.29
C THR A 22 1.30 -14.20 -1.19
N SER A 23 1.65 -13.40 -0.19
CA SER A 23 1.00 -12.12 0.07
C SER A 23 1.95 -11.13 0.73
N ILE A 24 1.79 -9.84 0.41
CA ILE A 24 2.50 -8.72 1.06
C ILE A 24 1.46 -7.73 1.58
N MET A 25 1.63 -7.32 2.83
CA MET A 25 0.80 -6.29 3.45
C MET A 25 1.44 -4.91 3.28
N VAL A 26 0.65 -3.91 2.90
CA VAL A 26 1.11 -2.53 2.73
C VAL A 26 0.71 -1.70 3.95
N ALA A 27 1.71 -1.10 4.60
CA ALA A 27 1.52 -0.27 5.79
C ALA A 27 1.02 1.14 5.44
N HIS A 28 0.43 1.83 6.43
CA HIS A 28 -0.03 3.22 6.30
C HIS A 28 1.09 4.24 6.61
N LEU A 29 2.10 4.32 5.74
CA LEU A 29 3.26 5.20 5.89
C LEU A 29 3.29 6.26 4.79
N ALA A 30 3.63 7.50 5.12
CA ALA A 30 4.00 8.48 4.10
C ALA A 30 5.48 8.28 3.72
N ILE A 31 5.83 8.50 2.45
CA ILE A 31 7.22 8.58 2.00
C ILE A 31 7.51 10.03 1.67
N LYS A 32 8.56 10.60 2.27
CA LYS A 32 8.96 11.99 2.10
C LYS A 32 10.38 12.07 1.58
N ASN A 33 10.70 13.16 0.86
CA ASN A 33 12.06 13.44 0.39
C ASN A 33 12.67 12.30 -0.44
N ASN A 34 11.82 11.50 -1.09
CA ASN A 34 12.22 10.44 -1.99
C ASN A 34 11.87 10.85 -3.44
N PRO A 35 12.85 11.06 -4.32
CA PRO A 35 12.60 11.63 -5.65
C PRO A 35 11.65 10.79 -6.52
N GLU A 36 11.63 9.48 -6.32
CA GLU A 36 10.83 8.56 -7.13
C GLU A 36 9.48 8.25 -6.46
N PHE A 37 9.50 8.04 -5.15
CA PHE A 37 8.41 7.42 -4.41
C PHE A 37 7.74 8.31 -3.37
N ASP A 38 8.00 9.62 -3.37
CA ASP A 38 7.29 10.57 -2.50
C ASP A 38 5.75 10.43 -2.66
N THR A 39 5.06 10.26 -1.53
CA THR A 39 3.60 10.03 -1.49
C THR A 39 2.80 11.29 -1.19
N GLN A 40 3.44 12.46 -1.05
CA GLN A 40 2.76 13.73 -0.76
C GLN A 40 1.84 13.64 0.48
N ASP A 41 2.39 13.11 1.58
CA ASP A 41 1.69 12.86 2.85
C ASP A 41 0.55 11.82 2.79
N MET A 42 0.26 11.25 1.61
CA MET A 42 -0.69 10.14 1.52
C MET A 42 -0.09 8.85 2.09
N PRO A 43 -0.89 7.99 2.73
CA PRO A 43 -0.46 6.66 3.15
C PRO A 43 -0.06 5.82 1.94
N SER A 44 1.02 5.05 2.05
CA SER A 44 1.54 4.17 1.00
C SER A 44 0.50 3.19 0.49
N THR A 45 -0.39 2.70 1.37
CA THR A 45 -1.52 1.84 1.02
C THR A 45 -2.47 2.46 0.00
N CYS A 46 -2.56 3.79 -0.05
CA CYS A 46 -3.38 4.54 -1.00
C CYS A 46 -2.57 5.10 -2.19
N SER A 47 -1.28 4.79 -2.28
CA SER A 47 -0.37 5.35 -3.30
C SER A 47 -0.13 4.34 -4.42
N ARG A 48 -0.58 4.67 -5.63
CA ARG A 48 -0.30 3.86 -6.83
C ARG A 48 1.20 3.71 -7.09
N LYS A 49 2.00 4.74 -6.83
CA LYS A 49 3.47 4.69 -6.96
C LYS A 49 4.10 3.61 -6.10
N ILE A 50 3.57 3.40 -4.89
CA ILE A 50 4.11 2.39 -3.97
C ILE A 50 3.54 1.02 -4.29
N VAL A 51 2.22 0.93 -4.44
CA VAL A 51 1.53 -0.36 -4.56
C VAL A 51 1.68 -0.96 -5.96
N THR A 52 1.44 -0.19 -7.01
CA THR A 52 1.56 -0.68 -8.38
C THR A 52 2.98 -0.52 -8.89
N ASP A 53 3.46 0.73 -9.00
CA ASP A 53 4.67 1.01 -9.77
C ASP A 53 5.93 0.40 -9.10
N LEU A 54 6.04 0.48 -7.77
CA LEU A 54 7.13 -0.17 -7.03
C LEU A 54 6.87 -1.66 -6.83
N LEU A 55 5.83 -2.03 -6.07
CA LEU A 55 5.70 -3.41 -5.60
C LEU A 55 5.32 -4.40 -6.73
N LYS A 56 4.30 -4.09 -7.53
CA LYS A 56 3.79 -5.02 -8.57
C LYS A 56 4.61 -4.98 -9.84
N ASP A 57 5.04 -3.78 -10.25
CA ASP A 57 5.73 -3.56 -11.51
C ASP A 57 7.25 -3.63 -11.34
N SER A 58 7.88 -2.77 -10.52
CA SER A 58 9.35 -2.78 -10.38
C SER A 58 9.87 -4.06 -9.70
N LEU A 59 9.27 -4.47 -8.59
CA LEU A 59 9.65 -5.71 -7.88
C LEU A 59 9.00 -6.97 -8.46
N GLN A 60 8.16 -6.83 -9.48
CA GLN A 60 7.47 -7.93 -10.16
C GLN A 60 6.66 -8.85 -9.23
N PHE A 61 6.14 -8.32 -8.11
CA PHE A 61 5.33 -9.12 -7.19
C PHE A 61 3.99 -9.51 -7.84
N LYS A 62 3.69 -10.82 -7.88
CA LYS A 62 2.46 -11.38 -8.47
C LYS A 62 1.53 -12.04 -7.46
N GLY A 63 1.86 -11.97 -6.17
CA GLY A 63 1.01 -12.48 -5.09
C GLY A 63 -0.09 -11.48 -4.70
N LEU A 64 -0.75 -11.76 -3.58
CA LEU A 64 -1.85 -10.95 -3.07
C LEU A 64 -1.34 -9.72 -2.32
N VAL A 65 -1.73 -8.52 -2.74
CA VAL A 65 -1.44 -7.28 -2.02
C VAL A 65 -2.59 -6.96 -1.07
N ILE A 66 -2.30 -6.95 0.23
CA ILE A 66 -3.29 -6.74 1.28
C ILE A 66 -3.02 -5.39 1.95
N THR A 67 -4.06 -4.65 2.30
CA THR A 67 -3.88 -3.46 3.14
C THR A 67 -3.56 -3.85 4.58
N ASP A 68 -2.83 -3.01 5.32
CA ASP A 68 -2.97 -2.99 6.77
C ASP A 68 -4.41 -2.57 7.16
N ALA A 69 -4.80 -2.71 8.43
CA ALA A 69 -6.17 -2.49 8.88
C ALA A 69 -6.65 -1.06 8.53
N MET A 70 -7.70 -0.97 7.73
CA MET A 70 -8.17 0.29 7.13
C MET A 70 -8.94 1.19 8.12
N ASN A 71 -9.28 0.65 9.29
CA ASN A 71 -9.83 1.40 10.42
C ASN A 71 -8.78 2.09 11.30
N MET A 72 -7.48 1.98 10.96
CA MET A 72 -6.40 2.62 11.71
C MET A 72 -6.29 4.13 11.44
N GLY A 73 -5.87 4.87 12.48
CA GLY A 73 -5.67 6.33 12.43
C GLY A 73 -4.73 6.82 11.32
N GLY A 74 -3.81 5.97 10.84
CA GLY A 74 -2.89 6.28 9.76
C GLY A 74 -3.53 6.41 8.37
N VAL A 75 -4.77 5.95 8.18
CA VAL A 75 -5.46 5.97 6.87
C VAL A 75 -6.93 6.40 6.96
N VAL A 76 -7.58 6.23 8.11
CA VAL A 76 -9.03 6.45 8.29
C VAL A 76 -9.51 7.86 7.90
N ASN A 77 -8.65 8.87 8.03
CA ASN A 77 -8.95 10.26 7.69
C ASN A 77 -8.80 10.55 6.18
N VAL A 78 -8.28 9.61 5.40
CA VAL A 78 -8.23 9.74 3.94
C VAL A 78 -9.63 9.49 3.40
N ASP A 79 -10.20 10.50 2.74
CA ASP A 79 -11.49 10.35 2.09
C ASP A 79 -11.45 9.20 1.08
N GLN A 80 -12.47 8.34 1.15
CA GLN A 80 -12.61 7.12 0.35
C GLN A 80 -11.37 6.21 0.37
N CYS A 81 -10.71 6.07 1.53
CA CYS A 81 -9.49 5.28 1.69
C CYS A 81 -9.57 3.87 1.09
N GLY A 82 -10.70 3.16 1.26
CA GLY A 82 -10.92 1.84 0.65
C GLY A 82 -10.85 1.85 -0.88
N LEU A 83 -11.55 2.79 -1.52
CA LEU A 83 -11.52 2.94 -2.97
C LEU A 83 -10.12 3.34 -3.46
N LYS A 84 -9.44 4.25 -2.76
CA LYS A 84 -8.08 4.67 -3.14
C LYS A 84 -7.07 3.55 -3.01
N ALA A 85 -7.16 2.72 -1.97
CA ALA A 85 -6.30 1.54 -1.83
C ALA A 85 -6.53 0.52 -2.95
N ALA A 86 -7.79 0.32 -3.35
CA ALA A 86 -8.12 -0.49 -4.52
C ALA A 86 -7.49 0.03 -5.81
N GLN A 87 -7.68 1.33 -6.07
CA GLN A 87 -7.15 2.01 -7.25
C GLN A 87 -5.61 2.05 -7.27
N ALA A 88 -4.99 2.07 -6.08
CA ALA A 88 -3.55 1.93 -5.92
C ALA A 88 -3.05 0.53 -6.30
N GLY A 89 -3.91 -0.49 -6.25
CA GLY A 89 -3.63 -1.86 -6.70
C GLY A 89 -3.66 -2.92 -5.60
N CYS A 90 -4.21 -2.61 -4.41
CA CYS A 90 -4.45 -3.60 -3.37
C CYS A 90 -5.60 -4.55 -3.77
N ASP A 91 -5.40 -5.84 -3.57
CA ASP A 91 -6.34 -6.89 -3.94
C ASP A 91 -7.33 -7.22 -2.80
N GLN A 92 -6.94 -6.97 -1.54
CA GLN A 92 -7.78 -7.18 -0.38
C GLN A 92 -7.69 -6.01 0.61
N LEU A 93 -8.85 -5.48 1.00
CA LEU A 93 -8.99 -4.50 2.08
C LEU A 93 -9.17 -5.22 3.43
N LEU A 94 -8.23 -5.06 4.34
CA LEU A 94 -8.32 -5.59 5.70
C LEU A 94 -9.07 -4.60 6.60
N MET A 95 -10.12 -5.08 7.29
CA MET A 95 -10.92 -4.29 8.26
C MET A 95 -11.33 -2.91 7.73
N PRO A 96 -12.15 -2.85 6.64
CA PRO A 96 -12.65 -1.58 6.11
C PRO A 96 -13.43 -0.80 7.18
N VAL A 97 -13.40 0.53 7.10
CA VAL A 97 -14.15 1.42 8.01
C VAL A 97 -15.67 1.18 7.91
N ASP A 98 -16.13 0.92 6.68
CA ASP A 98 -17.51 0.57 6.36
C ASP A 98 -17.48 -0.50 5.26
N GLU A 99 -17.76 -1.75 5.64
CA GLU A 99 -17.75 -2.89 4.72
C GLU A 99 -18.76 -2.75 3.57
N LYS A 100 -19.95 -2.19 3.84
CA LYS A 100 -21.04 -2.09 2.88
C LYS A 100 -20.73 -1.04 1.85
N LYS A 101 -20.24 0.11 2.29
CA LYS A 101 -19.82 1.18 1.39
C LYS A 101 -18.65 0.74 0.52
N CYS A 102 -17.68 0.00 1.07
CA CYS A 102 -16.59 -0.55 0.26
C CYS A 102 -17.14 -1.42 -0.85
N TYR A 103 -17.98 -2.43 -0.56
CA TYR A 103 -18.55 -3.33 -1.57
C TYR A 103 -19.31 -2.61 -2.70
N LEU A 104 -20.05 -1.55 -2.40
CA LEU A 104 -20.88 -0.82 -3.38
C LEU A 104 -20.12 0.18 -4.26
N THR A 105 -18.85 0.44 -3.97
CA THR A 105 -18.03 1.42 -4.70
C THR A 105 -17.07 0.77 -5.70
N TYR A 106 -17.06 -0.58 -5.77
CA TYR A 106 -16.32 -1.37 -6.77
C TYR A 106 -17.17 -1.71 -7.98
#